data_AF-A0A0X3PXT6-F1
#
_entry.id   AF-A0A0X3PXT6-F1
#
_cell.length_a   1.000
_cell.length_b   1.000
_cell.length_c   1.000
_cell.angle_alpha   90.00
_cell.angle_beta   90.00
_cell.angle_gamma   90.00
#
_symmetry.space_group_name_H-M   'P 1'
#
loop_
_entity.id
_entity.type
_entity.pdbx_description
1 polymer ?
#
loop_
_entity_poly.entity_id
_entity_poly.type
_entity_poly.pdbx_seq_one_letter_code
_entity_poly.pdbx_strand_id
1 'polypeptide(L)'
;MSLQAIFSLRQLRRQTLMDTDIVQFIAKLARMKTEYDIIPHVDSGKHDLIQEVDESFGICSCVASFCWKLSYAKLMFEGNVAIDVSYFLLLFAPACLVVWNRRKSLVESGSLSPLEELAFTGLILRRHPRVTEPLQQRQWIMQYLISSETFDLSTELDFCELLADKHRCNYAVWDYRRWLFKECLARSPTVRTNLRSFMRLILLALYYPSNYDRVS
;
A
#
# COMPACT_ATOMS: atom_id res chain seq x y z
N MET A 1 9.75 19.41 -41.10
CA MET A 1 9.21 18.34 -40.23
C MET A 1 8.14 17.59 -41.02
N SER A 2 8.34 16.31 -41.31
CA SER A 2 7.42 15.53 -42.18
C SER A 2 6.06 15.32 -41.51
N LEU A 3 4.99 15.23 -42.32
CA LEU A 3 3.61 14.96 -41.84
C LEU A 3 3.52 13.67 -41.02
N GLN A 4 4.37 12.67 -41.32
CA GLN A 4 4.50 11.44 -40.54
C GLN A 4 5.01 11.69 -39.11
N ALA A 5 6.00 12.58 -38.91
CA ALA A 5 6.49 12.90 -37.57
C ALA A 5 5.42 13.60 -36.73
N ILE A 6 4.59 14.46 -37.34
CA ILE A 6 3.48 15.15 -36.66
C ILE A 6 2.35 14.16 -36.29
N PHE A 7 2.07 13.18 -37.17
CA PHE A 7 1.08 12.14 -36.89
C PHE A 7 1.52 11.21 -35.75
N SER A 8 2.78 10.75 -35.78
CA SER A 8 3.36 9.92 -34.71
C SER A 8 3.41 10.65 -33.38
N LEU A 9 3.77 11.94 -33.36
CA LEU A 9 3.77 12.76 -32.14
C LEU A 9 2.35 12.99 -31.58
N ARG A 10 1.35 13.17 -32.45
CA ARG A 10 -0.07 13.28 -32.03
C ARG A 10 -0.61 11.97 -31.47
N GLN A 11 -0.22 10.84 -32.04
CA GLN A 11 -0.59 9.52 -31.58
C GLN A 11 0.09 9.17 -30.24
N LEU A 12 1.39 9.47 -30.10
CA LEU A 12 2.12 9.35 -28.84
C LEU A 12 1.51 10.24 -27.75
N ARG A 13 1.15 11.49 -28.10
CA ARG A 13 0.54 12.46 -27.18
C ARG A 13 -0.86 12.04 -26.74
N ARG A 14 -1.66 11.45 -27.63
CA ARG A 14 -2.98 10.89 -27.29
C ARG A 14 -2.88 9.64 -26.41
N GLN A 15 -1.91 8.76 -26.68
CA GLN A 15 -1.63 7.60 -25.83
C GLN A 15 -1.18 8.05 -24.44
N THR A 16 -0.21 8.97 -24.35
CA THR A 16 0.25 9.49 -23.04
C THR A 16 -0.81 10.23 -22.23
N LEU A 17 -1.75 10.93 -22.88
CA LEU A 17 -2.90 11.54 -22.20
C LEU A 17 -3.81 10.47 -21.60
N MET A 18 -4.19 9.46 -22.40
CA MET A 18 -5.01 8.34 -21.94
C MET A 18 -4.33 7.54 -20.82
N ASP A 19 -3.01 7.35 -20.89
CA ASP A 19 -2.22 6.68 -19.85
C ASP A 19 -2.21 7.49 -18.53
N THR A 20 -2.16 8.81 -18.63
CA THR A 20 -2.16 9.69 -17.45
C THR A 20 -3.53 9.69 -16.78
N ASP A 21 -4.60 9.74 -17.57
CA ASP A 21 -5.98 9.69 -17.06
C ASP A 21 -6.27 8.37 -16.32
N ILE A 22 -5.81 7.25 -16.87
CA ILE A 22 -5.95 5.93 -16.25
C ILE A 22 -5.17 5.85 -14.92
N VAL A 23 -3.92 6.32 -14.90
CA VAL A 23 -3.10 6.32 -13.68
C VAL A 23 -3.73 7.19 -12.58
N GLN A 24 -4.26 8.36 -12.93
CA GLN A 24 -4.98 9.23 -12.00
C GLN A 24 -6.24 8.57 -11.47
N PHE A 25 -7.00 7.87 -12.32
CA PHE A 25 -8.19 7.15 -11.91
C PHE A 25 -7.86 5.98 -10.96
N ILE A 26 -6.80 5.21 -11.25
CA ILE A 26 -6.31 4.15 -10.35
C ILE A 26 -5.87 4.74 -9.01
N ALA A 27 -5.13 5.86 -9.03
CA ALA A 27 -4.71 6.54 -7.81
C ALA A 27 -5.89 7.01 -6.97
N LYS A 28 -6.95 7.53 -7.59
CA LYS A 28 -8.20 7.87 -6.91
C LYS A 28 -8.82 6.64 -6.23
N LEU A 29 -8.95 5.52 -6.94
CA LEU A 29 -9.51 4.29 -6.38
C LEU A 29 -8.65 3.76 -5.23
N ALA A 30 -7.33 3.78 -5.36
CA ALA A 30 -6.40 3.33 -4.32
C ALA A 30 -6.47 4.15 -3.01
N ARG A 31 -7.00 5.38 -3.07
CA ARG A 31 -7.25 6.23 -1.90
C ARG A 31 -8.60 5.97 -1.25
N MET A 32 -9.57 5.50 -2.02
CA MET A 32 -10.97 5.36 -1.58
C MET A 32 -11.34 3.95 -1.16
N LYS A 33 -10.75 2.94 -1.80
CA LYS A 33 -11.12 1.52 -1.66
C LYS A 33 -10.22 0.79 -0.68
N THR A 34 -10.74 -0.31 -0.13
CA THR A 34 -10.05 -1.08 0.92
C THR A 34 -9.30 -2.29 0.36
N GLU A 35 -9.75 -2.81 -0.78
CA GLU A 35 -9.16 -3.98 -1.44
C GLU A 35 -8.97 -3.76 -2.95
N TYR A 36 -8.01 -4.48 -3.53
CA TYR A 36 -7.83 -4.51 -4.97
C TYR A 36 -7.29 -5.85 -5.45
N ASP A 37 -7.48 -6.14 -6.74
CA ASP A 37 -6.86 -7.28 -7.39
C ASP A 37 -6.44 -6.96 -8.83
N ILE A 38 -5.53 -7.77 -9.37
CA ILE A 38 -5.09 -7.74 -10.76
C ILE A 38 -5.83 -8.85 -11.51
N ILE A 39 -6.76 -8.46 -12.37
CA ILE A 39 -7.58 -9.38 -13.17
C ILE A 39 -6.76 -9.85 -14.38
N PRO A 40 -6.63 -11.17 -14.60
CA PRO A 40 -5.91 -11.68 -15.77
C PRO A 40 -6.61 -11.23 -17.06
N HIS A 41 -5.84 -10.63 -17.97
CA HIS A 41 -6.33 -10.25 -19.29
C HIS A 41 -6.71 -11.47 -20.13
N VAL A 42 -7.85 -11.39 -20.81
CA VAL A 42 -8.34 -12.40 -21.75
C VAL A 42 -8.60 -11.71 -23.09
N ASP A 43 -7.94 -12.16 -24.16
CA ASP A 43 -7.93 -11.56 -25.51
C ASP A 43 -9.29 -11.66 -26.27
N SER A 44 -10.41 -11.76 -25.57
CA SER A 44 -11.73 -12.11 -26.12
C SER A 44 -12.58 -10.93 -26.63
N GLY A 45 -11.99 -9.73 -26.81
CA GLY A 45 -12.67 -8.56 -27.39
C GLY A 45 -12.61 -7.32 -26.49
N LYS A 46 -13.73 -6.57 -26.38
CA LYS A 46 -13.84 -5.44 -25.46
C LYS A 46 -13.86 -5.96 -24.03
N HIS A 47 -12.88 -5.54 -23.23
CA HIS A 47 -12.81 -5.84 -21.81
C HIS A 47 -12.59 -4.53 -21.06
N ASP A 48 -13.06 -4.49 -19.82
CA ASP A 48 -12.91 -3.32 -18.97
C ASP A 48 -11.52 -3.30 -18.36
N LEU A 49 -10.80 -2.20 -18.56
CA LEU A 49 -9.44 -2.00 -18.01
C LEU A 49 -9.46 -1.93 -16.48
N ILE A 50 -10.54 -1.40 -15.92
CA ILE A 50 -10.74 -1.19 -14.49
C ILE A 50 -12.19 -1.56 -14.16
N GLN A 51 -12.37 -2.37 -13.13
CA GLN A 51 -13.67 -2.80 -12.64
C GLN A 51 -13.80 -2.35 -11.18
N GLU A 52 -14.96 -1.82 -10.80
CA GLU A 52 -15.24 -1.38 -9.44
C GLU A 52 -16.39 -2.21 -8.88
N VAL A 53 -16.20 -2.78 -7.69
CA VAL A 53 -17.21 -3.59 -7.00
C VAL A 53 -17.17 -3.23 -5.53
N ASP A 54 -18.21 -2.55 -5.02
CA ASP A 54 -18.35 -2.15 -3.62
C ASP A 54 -17.08 -1.47 -3.08
N GLU A 55 -16.41 -2.08 -2.10
CA GLU A 55 -15.19 -1.58 -1.44
C GLU A 55 -13.88 -2.04 -2.11
N SER A 56 -14.00 -2.63 -3.30
CA SER A 56 -12.90 -3.25 -4.04
C SER A 56 -12.81 -2.74 -5.47
N PHE A 57 -11.63 -2.85 -6.07
CA PHE A 57 -11.45 -2.59 -7.50
C PHE A 57 -10.47 -3.58 -8.15
N GLY A 58 -10.77 -3.96 -9.38
CA GLY A 58 -9.94 -4.82 -10.21
C GLY A 58 -9.23 -4.02 -11.29
N ILE A 59 -7.94 -4.27 -11.49
CA ILE A 59 -7.16 -3.70 -12.59
C ILE A 59 -6.82 -4.82 -13.57
N CYS A 60 -7.14 -4.66 -14.85
CA CYS A 60 -6.75 -5.63 -15.85
C CYS A 60 -5.22 -5.69 -15.99
N SER A 61 -4.65 -6.89 -16.07
CA SER A 61 -3.19 -7.09 -16.13
C SER A 61 -2.55 -6.44 -17.37
N CYS A 62 -3.30 -6.20 -18.44
CA CYS A 62 -2.80 -5.48 -19.61
C CYS A 62 -2.44 -4.02 -19.28
N VAL A 63 -3.09 -3.39 -18.29
CA VAL A 63 -2.77 -2.01 -17.85
C VAL A 63 -1.32 -1.90 -17.39
N ALA A 64 -0.78 -2.93 -16.75
CA ALA A 64 0.64 -2.97 -16.40
C ALA A 64 1.51 -2.82 -17.65
N SER A 65 1.24 -3.60 -18.70
CA SER A 65 2.05 -3.55 -19.93
C SER A 65 2.03 -2.18 -20.62
N PHE A 66 0.90 -1.47 -20.56
CA PHE A 66 0.74 -0.15 -21.17
C PHE A 66 1.42 0.95 -20.33
N CYS A 67 1.09 1.02 -19.04
CA CYS A 67 1.43 2.17 -18.22
C CYS A 67 2.77 2.02 -17.47
N TRP A 68 3.32 0.80 -17.36
CA TRP A 68 4.55 0.54 -16.61
C TRP A 68 5.75 1.29 -17.16
N LYS A 69 6.01 1.18 -18.48
CA LYS A 69 7.20 1.79 -19.10
C LYS A 69 7.22 3.31 -18.91
N LEU A 70 6.07 3.95 -19.09
CA LEU A 70 5.94 5.40 -18.92
C LEU A 70 6.05 5.82 -17.46
N SER A 71 5.37 5.11 -16.55
CA SER A 71 5.40 5.39 -15.12
C SER A 71 6.80 5.22 -14.53
N TYR A 72 7.50 4.16 -14.95
CA TYR A 72 8.87 3.90 -14.53
C TYR A 72 9.87 4.88 -15.14
N ALA A 73 9.69 5.30 -16.40
CA ALA A 73 10.51 6.34 -17.00
C ALA A 73 10.37 7.68 -16.25
N LYS A 74 9.15 8.06 -15.85
CA LYS A 74 8.92 9.26 -15.02
C LYS A 74 9.67 9.16 -13.68
N LEU A 75 9.65 8.00 -13.03
CA LEU A 75 10.43 7.74 -11.81
C LEU A 75 11.94 7.92 -12.03
N MET A 76 12.48 7.33 -13.09
CA MET A 76 13.94 7.28 -13.31
C MET A 76 14.53 8.58 -13.85
N PHE A 77 13.82 9.29 -14.74
CA PHE A 77 14.39 10.41 -15.50
C PHE A 77 13.94 11.78 -15.01
N GLU A 78 12.72 11.91 -14.47
CA GLU A 78 12.20 13.22 -14.06
C GLU A 78 12.55 13.54 -12.60
N GLY A 79 12.98 12.54 -11.81
CA GLY A 79 13.35 12.69 -10.40
C GLY A 79 12.20 13.12 -9.47
N ASN A 80 11.05 13.49 -10.05
CA ASN A 80 9.84 13.91 -9.36
C ASN A 80 8.67 13.02 -9.78
N VAL A 81 8.45 11.96 -9.02
CA VAL A 81 7.29 11.09 -9.21
C VAL A 81 6.06 11.82 -8.72
N ALA A 82 5.12 12.09 -9.62
CA ALA A 82 3.79 12.53 -9.24
C ALA A 82 3.15 11.49 -8.30
N ILE A 83 2.44 11.98 -7.28
CA ILE A 83 1.83 11.13 -6.25
C ILE A 83 0.99 10.00 -6.86
N ASP A 84 0.22 10.28 -7.91
CA ASP A 84 -0.63 9.32 -8.62
C ASP A 84 0.17 8.18 -9.27
N VAL A 85 1.33 8.51 -9.84
CA VAL A 85 2.23 7.53 -10.44
C VAL A 85 2.81 6.60 -9.37
N SER A 86 3.09 7.13 -8.17
CA SER A 86 3.57 6.30 -7.06
C SER A 86 2.53 5.31 -6.54
N TYR A 87 1.23 5.68 -6.54
CA TYR A 87 0.14 4.75 -6.24
C TYR A 87 0.14 3.60 -7.25
N PHE A 88 0.09 3.93 -8.54
CA PHE A 88 0.10 2.94 -9.62
C PHE A 88 1.29 1.98 -9.52
N LEU A 89 2.51 2.50 -9.39
CA LEU A 89 3.73 1.68 -9.36
C LEU A 89 3.72 0.68 -8.21
N LEU A 90 3.25 1.07 -7.02
CA LEU A 90 3.27 0.22 -5.83
C LEU A 90 2.15 -0.82 -5.79
N LEU A 91 1.06 -0.62 -6.54
CA LEU A 91 0.03 -1.65 -6.74
C LEU A 91 0.55 -2.84 -7.57
N PHE A 92 1.53 -2.59 -8.46
CA PHE A 92 2.14 -3.65 -9.29
C PHE A 92 3.48 -4.14 -8.74
N ALA A 93 4.27 -3.27 -8.12
CA ALA A 93 5.57 -3.59 -7.55
C ALA A 93 5.69 -3.07 -6.10
N PRO A 94 5.04 -3.76 -5.15
CA PRO A 94 4.98 -3.32 -3.74
C PRO A 94 6.34 -3.35 -3.03
N ALA A 95 7.35 -4.05 -3.57
CA ALA A 95 8.71 -4.08 -3.02
C ALA A 95 9.62 -2.96 -3.56
N CYS A 96 9.11 -2.02 -4.36
CA CYS A 96 9.93 -0.98 -4.97
C CYS A 96 10.36 0.10 -3.96
N LEU A 97 11.51 -0.09 -3.32
CA LEU A 97 12.07 0.80 -2.29
C LEU A 97 12.24 2.25 -2.75
N VAL A 98 12.59 2.48 -4.03
CA VAL A 98 12.77 3.84 -4.57
C VAL A 98 11.46 4.64 -4.49
N VAL A 99 10.33 3.99 -4.81
CA VAL A 99 9.02 4.64 -4.75
C VAL A 99 8.60 4.87 -3.29
N TRP A 100 8.84 3.91 -2.39
CA TRP A 100 8.58 4.11 -0.96
C TRP A 100 9.38 5.27 -0.36
N ASN A 101 10.68 5.36 -0.66
CA ASN A 101 11.51 6.46 -0.21
C ASN A 101 11.03 7.80 -0.75
N ARG A 102 10.56 7.84 -2.01
CA ARG A 102 9.95 9.06 -2.56
C ARG A 102 8.68 9.44 -1.82
N ARG A 103 7.82 8.46 -1.46
CA ARG A 103 6.61 8.71 -0.67
C ARG A 103 6.93 9.21 0.74
N LYS A 104 7.99 8.75 1.40
CA LYS A 104 8.47 9.34 2.66
C LYS A 104 8.75 10.83 2.51
N SER A 105 9.47 11.24 1.46
CA SER A 105 9.72 12.67 1.18
C SER A 105 8.44 13.46 0.90
N LEU A 106 7.41 12.84 0.34
CA LEU A 106 6.09 13.48 0.15
C LEU A 106 5.36 13.66 1.48
N VAL A 107 5.46 12.70 2.40
CA VAL A 107 4.90 12.83 3.76
C VAL A 107 5.66 13.89 4.56
N GLU A 108 7.00 13.89 4.51
CA GLU A 108 7.85 14.88 5.19
C GLU A 108 7.61 16.31 4.68
N SER A 109 7.32 16.47 3.39
CA SER A 109 6.97 17.78 2.82
C SER A 109 5.51 18.19 3.05
N GLY A 110 4.69 17.35 3.69
CA GLY A 110 3.26 17.59 3.91
C GLY A 110 2.39 17.43 2.67
N SER A 111 2.95 16.96 1.55
CA SER A 111 2.21 16.72 0.30
C SER A 111 1.36 15.45 0.32
N LEU A 112 1.60 14.57 1.29
CA LEU A 112 0.87 13.31 1.48
C LEU A 112 0.59 13.11 2.97
N SER A 113 -0.66 12.80 3.31
CA SER A 113 -1.06 12.60 4.71
C SER A 113 -0.54 11.27 5.27
N PRO A 114 -0.01 11.24 6.51
CA PRO A 114 0.32 9.99 7.21
C PRO A 114 -0.87 9.01 7.30
N LEU A 115 -2.10 9.51 7.46
CA LEU A 115 -3.29 8.66 7.53
C LEU A 115 -3.64 8.04 6.16
N GLU A 116 -3.49 8.81 5.08
CA GLU A 116 -3.69 8.29 3.73
C GLU A 116 -2.64 7.25 3.37
N GLU A 117 -1.39 7.46 3.81
CA GLU A 117 -0.31 6.50 3.63
C GLU A 117 -0.56 5.22 4.47
N LEU A 118 -1.13 5.36 5.67
CA LEU A 118 -1.54 4.22 6.49
C LEU A 118 -2.63 3.40 5.80
N ALA A 119 -3.65 4.05 5.21
CA ALA A 119 -4.68 3.34 4.45
C ALA A 119 -4.10 2.61 3.23
N PHE A 120 -3.19 3.27 2.50
CA PHE A 120 -2.59 2.72 1.29
C PHE A 120 -1.67 1.52 1.55
N THR A 121 -0.83 1.57 2.59
CA THR A 121 -0.04 0.39 3.01
C THR A 121 -0.96 -0.78 3.38
N GLY A 122 -2.11 -0.50 3.98
CA GLY A 122 -3.14 -1.49 4.28
C GLY A 122 -3.71 -2.16 3.03
N LEU A 123 -4.06 -1.37 2.02
CA LEU A 123 -4.52 -1.84 0.71
C LEU A 123 -3.52 -2.82 0.07
N ILE A 124 -2.23 -2.46 0.06
CA ILE A 124 -1.17 -3.31 -0.50
C ILE A 124 -0.99 -4.61 0.29
N LEU A 125 -0.94 -4.54 1.62
CA LEU A 125 -0.69 -5.72 2.47
C LEU A 125 -1.84 -6.72 2.41
N ARG A 126 -3.08 -6.27 2.22
CA ARG A 126 -4.23 -7.18 2.01
C ARG A 126 -4.06 -8.05 0.77
N ARG A 127 -3.38 -7.55 -0.27
CA ARG A 127 -3.11 -8.27 -1.53
C ARG A 127 -1.76 -9.00 -1.52
N HIS A 128 -0.75 -8.41 -0.89
CA HIS A 128 0.62 -8.87 -0.85
C HIS A 128 1.12 -9.04 0.60
N PRO A 129 0.56 -9.99 1.38
CA PRO A 129 0.83 -10.11 2.81
C PRO A 129 2.29 -10.52 3.13
N ARG A 130 3.03 -11.04 2.14
CA ARG A 130 4.45 -11.45 2.29
C ARG A 130 5.45 -10.32 2.10
N VAL A 131 5.03 -9.22 1.47
CA VAL A 131 5.93 -8.13 1.11
C VAL A 131 6.13 -7.24 2.33
N THR A 132 7.38 -7.01 2.71
CA THR A 132 7.73 -6.41 4.00
C THR A 132 7.89 -4.90 3.93
N GLU A 133 8.18 -4.36 2.74
CA GLU A 133 8.38 -2.92 2.51
C GLU A 133 7.17 -2.08 2.92
N PRO A 134 5.90 -2.46 2.62
CA PRO A 134 4.74 -1.73 3.12
C PRO A 134 4.63 -1.76 4.66
N LEU A 135 5.04 -2.84 5.33
CA LEU A 135 5.07 -2.91 6.81
C LEU A 135 6.15 -2.00 7.38
N GLN A 136 7.33 -1.93 6.76
CA GLN A 136 8.40 -1.00 7.15
C GLN A 136 7.95 0.45 6.95
N GLN A 137 7.25 0.75 5.86
CA GLN A 137 6.64 2.05 5.64
C GLN A 137 5.61 2.34 6.73
N ARG A 138 4.74 1.37 7.06
CA ARG A 138 3.77 1.47 8.15
C ARG A 138 4.42 1.78 9.49
N GLN A 139 5.51 1.09 9.82
CA GLN A 139 6.33 1.34 11.01
C GLN A 139 6.87 2.77 11.07
N TRP A 140 7.35 3.28 9.94
CA TRP A 140 7.83 4.66 9.87
C TRP A 140 6.70 5.69 10.06
N ILE A 141 5.54 5.50 9.40
CA ILE A 141 4.37 6.40 9.54
C ILE A 141 3.86 6.42 10.98
N MET A 142 3.86 5.28 11.67
CA MET A 142 3.37 5.18 13.03
C MET A 142 4.13 6.09 14.00
N GLN A 143 5.36 6.49 13.68
CA GLN A 143 6.11 7.46 14.47
C GLN A 143 5.42 8.84 14.52
N TYR A 144 4.57 9.17 13.55
CA TYR A 144 3.77 10.40 13.53
C TYR A 144 2.39 10.22 14.16
N LEU A 145 1.85 8.99 14.11
CA LEU A 145 0.46 8.71 14.49
C LEU A 145 0.28 8.25 15.93
N ILE A 146 1.23 7.52 16.54
CA ILE A 146 1.05 6.92 17.88
C ILE A 146 0.70 7.95 18.98
N SER A 147 1.18 9.17 18.85
CA SER A 147 0.89 10.27 19.79
C SER A 147 -0.34 11.10 19.40
N SER A 148 -0.98 10.81 18.27
CA SER A 148 -2.19 11.47 17.80
C SER A 148 -3.42 10.90 18.49
N GLU A 149 -4.40 11.75 18.79
CA GLU A 149 -5.72 11.33 19.30
C GLU A 149 -6.50 10.47 18.30
N THR A 150 -6.15 10.55 17.02
CA THR A 150 -6.78 9.77 15.94
C THR A 150 -6.28 8.33 15.87
N PHE A 151 -5.20 7.99 16.58
CA PHE A 151 -4.64 6.65 16.54
C PHE A 151 -5.36 5.72 17.51
N ASP A 152 -6.03 4.71 16.95
CA ASP A 152 -6.58 3.60 17.72
C ASP A 152 -5.69 2.36 17.59
N LEU A 153 -5.09 1.97 18.72
CA LEU A 153 -4.28 0.75 18.82
C LEU A 153 -5.11 -0.51 18.53
N SER A 154 -6.40 -0.55 18.91
CA SER A 154 -7.22 -1.75 18.71
C SER A 154 -7.38 -2.05 17.22
N THR A 155 -7.78 -1.04 16.43
CA THR A 155 -7.91 -1.14 14.98
C THR A 155 -6.62 -1.66 14.32
N GLU A 156 -5.46 -1.19 14.77
CA GLU A 156 -4.17 -1.62 14.21
C GLU A 156 -3.81 -3.06 14.57
N LEU A 157 -4.15 -3.50 15.79
CA LEU A 157 -3.95 -4.88 16.22
C LEU A 157 -4.88 -5.85 15.49
N ASP A 158 -6.13 -5.46 15.26
CA ASP A 158 -7.09 -6.23 14.46
C ASP A 158 -6.61 -6.37 13.01
N PHE A 159 -6.00 -5.30 12.47
CA PHE A 159 -5.35 -5.37 11.15
C PHE A 159 -4.16 -6.33 11.12
N CYS A 160 -3.32 -6.36 12.16
CA CYS A 160 -2.24 -7.34 12.27
C CYS A 160 -2.77 -8.78 12.32
N GLU A 161 -3.86 -9.03 13.05
CA GLU A 161 -4.49 -10.35 13.11
C GLU A 161 -5.00 -10.78 11.73
N LEU A 162 -5.70 -9.89 11.03
CA LEU A 162 -6.17 -10.13 9.66
C LEU A 162 -5.02 -10.52 8.70
N LEU A 163 -3.86 -9.86 8.81
CA LEU A 163 -2.70 -10.18 7.97
C LEU A 163 -2.01 -11.48 8.38
N ALA A 164 -2.04 -11.84 9.66
CA ALA A 164 -1.52 -13.10 10.17
C ALA A 164 -2.34 -14.30 9.66
N ASP A 165 -3.66 -14.14 9.59
CA ASP A 165 -4.56 -15.17 9.05
C ASP A 165 -4.39 -15.38 7.54
N LYS A 166 -4.10 -14.31 6.79
CA LYS A 166 -3.84 -14.38 5.34
C LYS A 166 -2.58 -15.17 4.96
N HIS A 167 -1.63 -15.33 5.87
CA HIS A 167 -0.40 -16.08 5.60
C HIS A 167 0.16 -16.77 6.84
N ARG A 168 0.20 -18.11 6.81
CA ARG A 168 0.77 -18.92 7.89
C ARG A 168 2.18 -18.44 8.26
N CYS A 169 2.42 -18.23 9.56
CA CYS A 169 3.73 -17.82 10.09
C CYS A 169 4.26 -16.50 9.49
N ASN A 170 3.41 -15.48 9.32
CA ASN A 170 3.86 -14.16 8.87
C ASN A 170 4.70 -13.43 9.93
N TYR A 171 5.99 -13.78 10.00
CA TYR A 171 6.92 -13.30 11.03
C TYR A 171 7.06 -11.77 11.02
N ALA A 172 7.01 -11.14 9.84
CA ALA A 172 7.11 -9.69 9.68
C ALA A 172 5.94 -8.95 10.35
N VAL A 173 4.72 -9.50 10.27
CA VAL A 173 3.55 -8.92 10.94
C VAL A 173 3.67 -9.05 12.46
N TRP A 174 4.12 -10.20 12.96
CA TRP A 174 4.34 -10.39 14.40
C TRP A 174 5.47 -9.51 14.93
N ASP A 175 6.55 -9.33 14.18
CA ASP A 175 7.61 -8.37 14.49
C ASP A 175 7.06 -6.94 14.57
N TYR A 176 6.28 -6.52 13.57
CA TYR A 176 5.63 -5.22 13.54
C TYR A 176 4.70 -5.04 14.75
N ARG A 177 3.86 -6.03 15.07
CA ARG A 177 2.95 -6.02 16.23
C ARG A 177 3.73 -5.84 17.54
N ARG A 178 4.83 -6.58 17.73
CA ARG A 178 5.69 -6.45 18.91
C ARG A 178 6.34 -5.07 19.01
N TRP A 179 6.81 -4.54 17.89
CA TRP A 179 7.36 -3.19 17.82
C TRP A 179 6.30 -2.14 18.18
N LEU A 180 5.11 -2.24 17.62
CA LEU A 180 4.02 -1.29 17.85
C LEU A 180 3.64 -1.21 19.33
N PHE A 181 3.53 -2.36 20.01
CA PHE A 181 3.28 -2.40 21.44
C PHE A 181 4.37 -1.69 22.25
N LYS A 182 5.65 -1.92 21.93
CA LYS A 182 6.78 -1.26 22.60
C LYS A 182 6.72 0.25 22.43
N GLU A 183 6.47 0.73 21.22
CA GLU A 183 6.38 2.16 20.93
C GLU A 183 5.17 2.82 21.60
N CYS A 184 4.00 2.17 21.58
CA CYS A 184 2.82 2.70 22.25
C CYS A 184 3.03 2.82 23.76
N LEU A 185 3.67 1.81 24.38
CA LEU A 185 4.03 1.86 25.81
C LEU A 185 5.02 3.01 26.11
N ALA A 186 5.98 3.26 25.23
CA ALA A 186 6.98 4.31 25.39
C ALA A 186 6.37 5.71 25.18
N ARG A 187 5.48 5.88 24.20
CA ARG A 187 5.09 7.19 23.66
C ARG A 187 3.65 7.62 23.96
N SER A 188 2.77 6.70 24.36
CA SER A 188 1.37 7.00 24.69
C SER A 188 1.08 6.75 26.18
N PRO A 189 0.93 7.82 26.99
CA PRO A 189 0.58 7.70 28.42
C PRO A 189 -0.79 7.02 28.62
N THR A 190 -1.75 7.28 27.74
CA THR A 190 -3.11 6.73 27.79
C THR A 190 -3.09 5.21 27.64
N VAL A 191 -2.35 4.71 26.64
CA VAL A 191 -2.18 3.28 26.40
C VAL A 191 -1.42 2.62 27.55
N ARG A 192 -0.39 3.27 28.11
CA ARG A 192 0.34 2.79 29.29
C ARG A 192 -0.57 2.60 30.52
N THR A 193 -1.56 3.48 30.69
CA THR A 193 -2.50 3.43 31.82
C THR A 193 -3.54 2.32 31.62
N ASN A 194 -4.05 2.15 30.40
CA ASN A 194 -5.01 1.09 30.05
C ASN A 194 -4.37 -0.31 29.98
N LEU A 195 -3.10 -0.43 29.60
CA LEU A 195 -2.40 -1.72 29.49
C LEU A 195 -2.06 -2.37 30.83
N ARG A 196 -1.97 -1.61 31.94
CA ARG A 196 -1.87 -2.21 33.29
C ARG A 196 -3.08 -3.07 33.63
N SER A 197 -4.24 -2.77 33.05
CA SER A 197 -5.48 -3.56 33.19
C SER A 197 -5.53 -4.75 32.24
N PHE A 198 -4.67 -4.80 31.21
CA PHE A 198 -4.72 -5.78 30.12
C PHE A 198 -3.45 -6.67 30.06
N MET A 199 -3.10 -7.34 31.17
CA MET A 199 -2.06 -8.39 31.20
C MET A 199 -2.30 -9.49 30.14
N ARG A 200 -3.53 -9.70 29.67
CA ARG A 200 -3.87 -10.63 28.57
C ARG A 200 -3.28 -10.24 27.21
N LEU A 201 -3.17 -8.94 26.89
CA LEU A 201 -2.67 -8.49 25.59
C LEU A 201 -1.15 -8.59 25.48
N ILE A 202 -0.43 -8.39 26.59
CA ILE A 202 1.02 -8.62 26.68
C ILE A 202 1.32 -10.11 26.48
N LEU A 203 0.51 -11.01 27.08
CA LEU A 203 0.65 -12.44 26.86
C LEU A 203 0.37 -12.84 25.41
N LEU A 204 -0.65 -12.30 24.76
CA LEU A 204 -0.97 -12.58 23.34
C LEU A 204 0.03 -11.99 22.35
N ALA A 205 0.65 -10.84 22.65
CA ALA A 205 1.69 -10.23 21.81
C ALA A 205 3.06 -10.91 21.95
N LEU A 206 3.31 -11.58 23.08
CA LEU A 206 4.55 -12.30 23.36
C LEU A 206 4.45 -13.81 23.07
N TYR A 207 3.26 -14.41 23.15
CA TYR A 207 3.03 -15.81 22.75
C TYR A 207 2.76 -15.91 21.26
N TYR A 208 3.75 -16.39 20.53
CA TYR A 208 3.51 -17.12 19.28
C TYR A 208 2.50 -18.24 19.56
N PRO A 209 1.43 -18.45 18.77
CA PRO A 209 0.64 -19.66 18.91
C PRO A 209 1.48 -20.83 18.38
N SER A 210 2.33 -21.39 19.25
CA SER A 210 3.09 -22.62 19.08
C SER A 210 2.19 -23.87 18.90
N ASN A 211 0.87 -23.69 18.74
CA ASN A 211 -0.10 -24.78 18.59
C ASN A 211 -0.28 -25.24 17.15
N TYR A 212 0.32 -24.57 16.15
CA TYR A 212 0.25 -25.02 14.75
C TYR A 212 1.35 -26.01 14.34
N ASP A 213 2.26 -26.38 15.25
CA ASP A 213 3.24 -27.46 15.05
C ASP A 213 2.75 -28.83 15.56
N ARG A 214 1.44 -28.95 15.85
CA ARG A 214 0.80 -30.24 16.24
C ARG A 214 -0.31 -30.68 15.30
N VAL A 215 -0.23 -30.34 14.02
CA VAL A 215 -1.01 -31.06 12.99
C VAL A 215 -0.07 -31.33 11.83
N SER A 216 0.75 -32.36 12.04
CA SER A 216 1.39 -33.19 11.01
C SER A 216 0.34 -34.11 10.37
#